data_AF-A0A1I7RX25-F1
#
_entry.id   AF-A0A1I7RX25-F1
#
_cell.length_a   1.000
_cell.length_b   1.000
_cell.length_c   1.000
_cell.angle_alpha   90.00
_cell.angle_beta   90.00
_cell.angle_gamma   90.00
#
_symmetry.space_group_name_H-M   'P 1'
#
loop_
_entity.id
_entity.type
_entity.pdbx_description
1 polymer ?
#
loop_
_entity_poly.entity_id
_entity_poly.type
_entity_poly.pdbx_seq_one_letter_code
_entity_poly.pdbx_strand_id
1 'polypeptide(L)'
;MGKRKITYEEEESDTESHENGVEDEEGVDPGASIPPNVIREFCEILDKLQESNVIDHNAKITRLSKLEAVQLNPQVIAYLKKHSLEYSHLMEVYSKYLTKGLSKQRIAVDVGNECVKAYSSSGESVKSHPRFPQAPINQFQKFLSKNNKTIRDVSAAEMQRYRNERQSTLDEESKREYREYVEKLNTFLEQERSVLTEDQVKYVKNTIKKSEKKYKPPHEKSPSKKSKKEKTTRSAFDFFKMAQGAKYQEMDPAKRDLKLRKKFDKLDDAAKEPYLNMEQNQYLD
;
A
#
# COMPACT_ATOMS: atom_id res chain seq x y z
N MET A 1 -21.02 -31.14 -44.89
CA MET A 1 -20.59 -29.73 -44.91
C MET A 1 -21.83 -28.85 -44.86
N GLY A 2 -22.24 -28.40 -43.68
CA GLY A 2 -23.38 -27.49 -43.51
C GLY A 2 -22.89 -26.14 -43.04
N LYS A 3 -22.89 -25.14 -43.93
CA LYS A 3 -22.58 -23.75 -43.59
C LYS A 3 -23.81 -23.13 -42.91
N ARG A 4 -23.74 -22.86 -41.60
CA ARG A 4 -24.74 -22.00 -40.94
C ARG A 4 -24.34 -20.55 -41.15
N LYS A 5 -25.20 -19.81 -41.85
CA LYS A 5 -25.22 -18.34 -41.84
C LYS A 5 -25.61 -17.89 -40.42
N ILE A 6 -24.82 -17.02 -39.83
CA ILE A 6 -25.18 -16.25 -38.65
C ILE A 6 -25.54 -14.86 -39.18
N THR A 7 -26.82 -14.51 -39.08
CA THR A 7 -27.35 -13.16 -39.27
C THR A 7 -27.21 -12.42 -37.95
N TYR A 8 -26.63 -11.21 -37.99
CA TYR A 8 -26.63 -10.27 -36.88
C TYR A 8 -27.81 -9.31 -37.11
N GLU A 9 -28.73 -9.27 -36.15
CA GLU A 9 -29.71 -8.19 -36.03
C GLU A 9 -29.05 -7.06 -35.22
N GLU A 10 -28.97 -5.88 -35.84
CA GLU A 10 -28.59 -4.63 -35.21
C GLU A 10 -29.80 -4.10 -34.43
N GLU A 11 -29.72 -4.09 -33.10
CA GLU A 11 -30.64 -3.29 -32.29
C GLU A 11 -30.00 -1.92 -32.03
N GLU A 12 -30.50 -0.92 -32.75
CA GLU A 12 -30.33 0.50 -32.45
C GLU A 12 -31.00 0.79 -31.11
N SER A 13 -30.22 1.22 -30.11
CA SER A 13 -30.76 1.79 -28.88
C SER A 13 -30.42 3.29 -28.83
N ASP A 14 -31.40 4.08 -29.25
CA ASP A 14 -31.48 5.52 -29.00
C ASP A 14 -31.41 5.79 -27.48
N THR A 15 -30.46 6.61 -27.06
CA THR A 15 -30.53 7.30 -25.77
C THR A 15 -30.29 8.78 -26.00
N GLU A 16 -31.40 9.51 -25.95
CA GLU A 16 -31.50 10.97 -25.92
C GLU A 16 -30.54 11.59 -24.91
N SER A 17 -29.74 12.52 -25.43
CA SER A 17 -28.99 13.50 -24.67
C SER A 17 -29.94 14.57 -24.11
N HIS A 18 -30.10 14.61 -22.79
CA HIS A 18 -30.58 15.81 -22.11
C HIS A 18 -29.38 16.64 -21.66
N GLU A 19 -29.10 17.68 -22.45
CA GLU A 19 -28.41 18.89 -22.02
C GLU A 19 -29.26 19.57 -20.94
N ASN A 20 -28.67 19.84 -19.78
CA ASN A 20 -29.10 20.96 -18.95
C ASN A 20 -27.86 21.77 -18.61
N GLY A 21 -27.75 22.91 -19.30
CA GLY A 21 -26.85 23.98 -18.93
C GLY A 21 -27.30 24.61 -17.62
N VAL A 22 -26.32 24.93 -16.78
CA VAL A 22 -26.46 25.92 -15.72
C VAL A 22 -25.23 26.81 -15.85
N GLU A 23 -25.44 28.02 -16.34
CA GLU A 23 -24.48 29.11 -16.31
C GLU A 23 -24.47 29.72 -14.90
N ASP A 24 -23.26 29.83 -14.36
CA ASP A 24 -22.66 30.87 -13.52
C ASP A 24 -23.37 31.36 -12.24
N GLU A 25 -22.76 31.01 -11.09
CA GLU A 25 -22.53 31.98 -10.01
C GLU A 25 -21.01 32.08 -9.75
N GLU A 26 -20.46 33.29 -9.94
CA GLU A 26 -19.10 33.68 -9.60
C GLU A 26 -18.87 33.61 -8.08
N GLY A 27 -18.51 32.42 -7.60
CA GLY A 27 -17.87 32.22 -6.30
C GLY A 27 -16.39 31.91 -6.52
N VAL A 28 -15.50 32.70 -5.93
CA VAL A 28 -14.07 32.38 -5.89
C VAL A 28 -13.86 31.08 -5.10
N ASP A 29 -13.76 29.96 -5.82
CA ASP A 29 -13.53 28.62 -5.29
C ASP A 29 -12.08 28.50 -4.76
N PRO A 30 -11.87 28.09 -3.49
CA PRO A 30 -10.53 27.81 -2.96
C PRO A 30 -9.84 26.62 -3.63
N GLY A 31 -10.55 25.84 -4.46
CA GLY A 31 -10.05 24.71 -5.24
C GLY A 31 -9.74 25.09 -6.68
N ALA A 32 -8.71 25.89 -6.91
CA ALA A 32 -8.24 26.20 -8.27
C ALA A 32 -8.00 24.90 -9.06
N SER A 33 -8.92 24.58 -9.97
CA SER A 33 -8.82 23.42 -10.86
C SER A 33 -7.54 23.51 -11.66
N ILE A 34 -6.60 22.58 -11.45
CA ILE A 34 -5.34 22.54 -12.20
C ILE A 34 -5.65 22.44 -13.70
N PRO A 35 -5.20 23.40 -14.53
CA PRO A 35 -5.51 23.41 -15.96
C PRO A 35 -5.00 22.15 -16.69
N PRO A 36 -5.69 21.67 -17.73
CA PRO A 36 -5.26 20.47 -18.48
C PRO A 36 -3.82 20.54 -19.02
N ASN A 37 -3.37 21.72 -19.47
CA ASN A 37 -2.00 21.93 -19.96
C ASN A 37 -0.95 21.73 -18.86
N VAL A 38 -1.28 22.07 -17.60
CA VAL A 38 -0.42 21.84 -16.44
C VAL A 38 -0.35 20.34 -16.11
N ILE A 39 -1.41 19.58 -16.36
CA ILE A 39 -1.34 18.11 -16.25
C ILE A 39 -0.50 17.51 -17.38
N ARG A 40 -0.62 18.03 -18.60
CA ARG A 40 0.20 17.60 -19.76
C ARG A 40 1.70 17.84 -19.53
N GLU A 41 2.09 19.07 -19.13
CA GLU A 41 3.49 19.39 -18.81
C GLU A 41 4.04 18.48 -17.71
N PHE A 42 3.21 18.11 -16.73
CA PHE A 42 3.63 17.19 -15.68
C PHE A 42 3.86 15.76 -16.22
N CYS A 43 3.05 15.27 -17.16
CA CYS A 43 3.30 13.99 -17.82
C CYS A 43 4.67 13.97 -18.53
N GLU A 44 5.04 15.05 -19.22
CA GLU A 44 6.34 15.16 -19.89
C GLU A 44 7.52 15.09 -18.91
N ILE A 45 7.34 15.59 -17.68
CA ILE A 45 8.33 15.43 -16.61
C ILE A 45 8.41 13.97 -16.17
N LEU A 46 7.27 13.30 -15.98
CA LEU A 46 7.24 11.88 -15.61
C LEU A 46 7.93 11.00 -16.67
N ASP A 47 7.73 11.29 -17.95
CA ASP A 47 8.38 10.57 -19.06
C ASP A 47 9.91 10.71 -18.99
N LYS A 48 10.42 11.94 -18.77
CA LYS A 48 11.87 12.19 -18.60
C LYS A 48 12.45 11.48 -17.37
N LEU A 49 11.69 11.41 -16.28
CA LEU A 49 12.10 10.69 -15.07
C LEU A 49 12.14 9.18 -15.30
N GLN A 50 11.24 8.66 -16.13
CA GLN A 50 11.25 7.27 -16.55
C GLN A 50 12.45 6.96 -17.45
N GLU A 51 12.74 7.80 -18.45
CA GLU A 51 13.95 7.69 -19.29
C GLU A 51 15.25 7.73 -18.47
N SER A 52 15.25 8.52 -17.39
CA SER A 52 16.39 8.64 -16.47
C SER A 52 16.46 7.52 -15.43
N ASN A 53 15.61 6.48 -15.53
CA ASN A 53 15.48 5.37 -14.56
C ASN A 53 15.21 5.80 -13.11
N VAL A 54 14.68 7.01 -12.90
CA VAL A 54 14.23 7.48 -11.58
C VAL A 54 12.89 6.84 -11.21
N ILE A 55 12.05 6.59 -12.22
CA ILE A 55 10.81 5.82 -12.11
C ILE A 55 11.03 4.50 -12.84
N ASP A 56 10.83 3.38 -12.14
CA ASP A 56 10.80 2.05 -12.77
C ASP A 56 9.69 2.00 -13.82
N HIS A 57 10.00 1.53 -15.03
CA HIS A 57 9.01 1.30 -16.09
C HIS A 57 7.83 0.42 -15.65
N ASN A 58 8.04 -0.43 -14.63
CA ASN A 58 7.02 -1.28 -14.05
C ASN A 58 6.37 -0.69 -12.78
N ALA A 59 6.70 0.56 -12.43
CA ALA A 59 6.11 1.22 -11.28
C ALA A 59 4.61 1.39 -11.50
N LYS A 60 3.81 0.83 -10.59
CA LYS A 60 2.36 1.06 -10.60
C LYS A 60 2.10 2.55 -10.40
N ILE A 61 1.31 3.15 -11.28
CA ILE A 61 0.92 4.57 -11.20
C ILE A 61 0.30 4.91 -9.84
N THR A 62 -0.45 3.98 -9.24
CA THR A 62 -1.01 4.10 -7.88
C THR A 62 0.03 4.24 -6.76
N ARG A 63 1.32 4.05 -7.07
CA ARG A 63 2.45 4.25 -6.15
C ARG A 63 3.25 5.51 -6.44
N LEU A 64 3.06 6.19 -7.58
CA LEU A 64 3.80 7.41 -7.93
C LEU A 64 3.64 8.50 -6.85
N SER A 65 2.44 8.64 -6.28
CA SER A 65 2.17 9.58 -5.18
C SER A 65 2.89 9.24 -3.88
N LYS A 66 3.46 8.03 -3.78
CA LYS A 66 4.20 7.52 -2.61
C LYS A 66 5.70 7.37 -2.89
N LEU A 67 6.17 7.72 -4.08
CA LEU A 67 7.59 7.68 -4.40
C LEU A 67 8.24 8.99 -3.97
N GLU A 68 8.91 8.95 -2.81
CA GLU A 68 9.72 10.07 -2.31
C GLU A 68 10.76 10.53 -3.35
N ALA A 69 11.30 9.59 -4.14
CA ALA A 69 12.26 9.90 -5.21
C ALA A 69 11.68 10.81 -6.31
N VAL A 70 10.37 10.74 -6.57
CA VAL A 70 9.68 11.61 -7.54
C VAL A 70 9.38 12.96 -6.90
N GLN A 71 8.86 12.95 -5.66
CA GLN A 71 8.53 14.18 -4.92
C GLN A 71 9.77 15.05 -4.66
N LEU A 72 10.91 14.44 -4.35
CA LEU A 72 12.17 15.13 -4.08
C LEU A 72 12.98 15.42 -5.35
N ASN A 73 12.47 15.06 -6.53
CA ASN A 73 13.19 15.30 -7.76
C ASN A 73 13.28 16.81 -8.05
N PRO A 74 14.46 17.36 -8.36
CA PRO A 74 14.63 18.79 -8.63
C PRO A 74 13.71 19.35 -9.72
N GLN A 75 13.42 18.56 -10.77
CA GLN A 75 12.53 18.98 -11.84
C GLN A 75 11.08 19.10 -11.37
N VAL A 76 10.62 18.15 -10.55
CA VAL A 76 9.28 18.16 -9.95
C VAL A 76 9.17 19.31 -8.94
N ILE A 77 10.18 19.53 -8.10
CA ILE A 77 10.20 20.67 -7.16
C ILE A 77 10.15 22.01 -7.90
N ALA A 78 10.95 22.17 -8.97
CA ALA A 78 10.94 23.37 -9.79
C ALA A 78 9.58 23.58 -10.46
N TYR A 79 8.96 22.49 -10.92
CA TYR A 79 7.62 22.50 -11.52
C TYR A 79 6.52 22.94 -10.56
N LEU A 80 6.51 22.35 -9.36
CA LEU A 80 5.56 22.70 -8.30
C LEU A 80 5.70 24.17 -7.90
N LYS A 81 6.93 24.68 -7.80
CA LYS A 81 7.19 26.11 -7.53
C LYS A 81 6.73 27.01 -8.67
N LYS A 82 6.97 26.63 -9.93
CA LYS A 82 6.56 27.41 -11.12
C LYS A 82 5.05 27.65 -11.15
N HIS A 83 4.28 26.63 -10.78
CA HIS A 83 2.81 26.65 -10.84
C HIS A 83 2.13 26.89 -9.48
N SER A 84 2.92 27.14 -8.42
CA SER A 84 2.42 27.32 -7.04
C SER A 84 1.51 26.17 -6.57
N LEU A 85 1.94 24.92 -6.83
CA LEU A 85 1.16 23.71 -6.54
C LEU A 85 1.75 22.90 -5.39
N GLU A 86 0.87 22.26 -4.63
CA GLU A 86 1.24 21.20 -3.69
C GLU A 86 1.30 19.83 -4.39
N TYR A 87 2.31 19.00 -4.09
CA TYR A 87 2.48 17.69 -4.73
C TYR A 87 1.28 16.77 -4.52
N SER A 88 0.70 16.77 -3.31
CA SER A 88 -0.48 15.98 -2.97
C SER A 88 -1.68 16.33 -3.86
N HIS A 89 -1.92 17.63 -4.05
CA HIS A 89 -3.01 18.14 -4.89
C HIS A 89 -2.77 17.82 -6.37
N LEU A 90 -1.54 18.01 -6.86
CA LEU A 90 -1.16 17.64 -8.24
C LEU A 90 -1.41 16.16 -8.52
N MET A 91 -1.01 15.27 -7.60
CA MET A 91 -1.20 13.83 -7.76
C MET A 91 -2.66 13.39 -7.70
N GLU A 92 -3.49 14.08 -6.90
CA GLU A 92 -4.94 13.84 -6.88
C GLU A 92 -5.57 14.16 -8.24
N VAL A 93 -5.26 15.34 -8.79
CA VAL A 93 -5.79 15.75 -10.10
C VAL A 93 -5.23 14.85 -11.21
N TYR A 94 -3.92 14.58 -11.23
CA TYR A 94 -3.31 13.65 -12.18
C TYR A 94 -4.00 12.28 -12.17
N SER A 95 -4.31 11.72 -10.99
CA SER A 95 -5.02 10.44 -10.90
C SER A 95 -6.42 10.50 -11.50
N LYS A 96 -7.16 11.60 -11.28
CA LYS A 96 -8.48 11.82 -11.91
C LYS A 96 -8.38 11.86 -13.43
N TYR A 97 -7.40 12.57 -13.97
CA TYR A 97 -7.15 12.66 -15.42
C TYR A 97 -6.76 11.31 -16.00
N LEU A 98 -5.89 10.55 -15.33
CA LEU A 98 -5.52 9.21 -15.75
C LEU A 98 -6.73 8.27 -15.82
N THR A 99 -7.58 8.25 -14.78
CA THR A 99 -8.79 7.41 -14.79
C THR A 99 -9.71 7.79 -15.95
N LYS A 100 -9.94 9.09 -16.18
CA LYS A 100 -10.77 9.58 -17.30
C LYS A 100 -10.14 9.26 -18.67
N GLY A 101 -8.82 9.32 -18.79
CA GLY A 101 -8.10 8.97 -20.01
C GLY A 101 -8.21 7.48 -20.32
N LEU A 102 -7.98 6.63 -19.33
CA LEU A 102 -8.10 5.18 -19.46
C LEU A 102 -9.54 4.72 -19.73
N SER A 103 -10.55 5.37 -19.12
CA SER A 103 -11.95 4.96 -19.29
C SER A 103 -12.52 5.29 -20.68
N LYS A 104 -11.91 6.22 -21.41
CA LYS A 104 -12.35 6.65 -22.76
C LYS A 104 -11.50 6.08 -23.90
N GLN A 105 -10.45 5.32 -23.58
CA GLN A 105 -9.60 4.73 -24.62
C GLN A 105 -10.33 3.61 -25.34
N ARG A 106 -10.46 3.74 -26.66
CA ARG A 106 -10.62 2.59 -27.56
C ARG A 106 -9.27 1.87 -27.55
N ILE A 107 -9.13 0.88 -26.68
CA ILE A 107 -7.92 0.06 -26.61
C ILE A 107 -7.86 -0.73 -27.92
N ALA A 108 -6.75 -0.61 -28.64
CA ALA A 108 -6.51 -1.40 -29.83
C ALA A 108 -6.55 -2.90 -29.46
N VAL A 109 -7.12 -3.74 -30.33
CA VAL A 109 -7.43 -5.14 -30.00
C VAL A 109 -6.17 -5.94 -29.62
N ASP A 110 -5.05 -5.64 -30.24
CA ASP A 110 -3.72 -6.17 -29.91
C ASP A 110 -3.31 -5.85 -28.48
N VAL A 111 -3.34 -4.58 -28.08
CA VAL A 111 -3.02 -4.13 -26.72
C VAL A 111 -4.00 -4.72 -25.70
N GLY A 112 -5.29 -4.77 -26.04
CA GLY A 112 -6.32 -5.40 -25.22
C GLY A 112 -6.03 -6.89 -24.98
N ASN A 113 -5.67 -7.62 -26.03
CA ASN A 113 -5.31 -9.04 -25.94
C ASN A 113 -4.05 -9.26 -25.12
N GLU A 114 -3.04 -8.40 -25.22
CA GLU A 114 -1.84 -8.46 -24.38
C GLU A 114 -2.19 -8.24 -22.90
N CYS A 115 -3.02 -7.25 -22.58
CA CYS A 115 -3.52 -7.02 -21.23
C CYS A 115 -4.28 -8.24 -20.68
N VAL A 116 -5.15 -8.85 -21.49
CA VAL A 116 -5.90 -10.06 -21.10
C VAL A 116 -4.95 -11.22 -20.86
N LYS A 117 -3.98 -11.46 -21.75
CA LYS A 117 -2.96 -12.51 -21.58
C LYS A 117 -2.17 -12.28 -20.29
N ALA A 118 -1.64 -11.08 -20.10
CA ALA A 118 -0.88 -10.71 -18.91
C ALA A 118 -1.69 -10.90 -17.61
N TYR A 119 -2.96 -10.47 -17.60
CA TYR A 119 -3.84 -10.69 -16.45
C TYR A 119 -4.14 -12.17 -16.24
N SER A 120 -4.50 -12.90 -17.29
CA SER A 120 -4.85 -14.33 -17.24
C SER A 120 -3.70 -15.23 -16.78
N SER A 121 -2.44 -14.82 -17.01
CA SER A 121 -1.25 -15.49 -16.47
C SER A 121 -0.87 -15.00 -15.07
N SER A 122 -1.41 -13.87 -14.62
CA SER A 122 -1.13 -13.35 -13.29
C SER A 122 -1.73 -14.24 -12.20
N GLY A 123 -1.09 -14.30 -11.04
CA GLY A 123 -1.60 -15.09 -9.92
C GLY A 123 -2.97 -14.64 -9.39
N GLU A 124 -3.31 -13.35 -9.53
CA GLU A 124 -4.57 -12.79 -9.04
C GLU A 124 -5.79 -13.29 -9.83
N SER A 125 -5.60 -13.58 -11.13
CA SER A 125 -6.66 -14.10 -12.01
C SER A 125 -7.24 -15.44 -11.55
N VAL A 126 -6.53 -16.19 -10.70
CA VAL A 126 -7.01 -17.47 -10.17
C VAL A 126 -8.32 -17.31 -9.41
N LYS A 127 -8.60 -16.11 -8.86
CA LYS A 127 -9.86 -15.80 -8.18
C LYS A 127 -11.07 -15.77 -9.11
N SER A 128 -10.85 -15.56 -10.40
CA SER A 128 -11.88 -15.61 -11.43
C SER A 128 -12.22 -17.06 -11.83
N HIS A 129 -11.47 -18.06 -11.34
CA HIS A 129 -11.75 -19.45 -11.61
C HIS A 129 -13.06 -19.88 -10.92
N PRO A 130 -14.03 -20.53 -11.60
CA PRO A 130 -15.34 -20.85 -11.04
C PRO A 130 -15.30 -21.71 -9.76
N ARG A 131 -14.28 -22.57 -9.66
CA ARG A 131 -14.06 -23.46 -8.50
C ARG A 131 -13.13 -22.88 -7.43
N PHE A 132 -12.66 -21.65 -7.59
CA PHE A 132 -11.75 -21.07 -6.61
C PHE A 132 -12.44 -20.88 -5.26
N PRO A 133 -11.89 -21.44 -4.16
CA PRO A 133 -12.51 -21.30 -2.84
C PRO A 133 -12.58 -19.84 -2.40
N GLN A 134 -13.75 -19.43 -1.89
CA GLN A 134 -13.93 -18.11 -1.29
C GLN A 134 -13.39 -18.07 0.14
N ALA A 135 -12.75 -16.95 0.49
CA ALA A 135 -12.20 -16.76 1.82
C ALA A 135 -13.31 -16.64 2.88
N PRO A 136 -13.11 -17.18 4.11
CA PRO A 136 -14.05 -16.99 5.20
C PRO A 136 -14.28 -15.52 5.53
N ILE A 137 -15.53 -15.19 5.85
CA ILE A 137 -15.95 -13.85 6.25
C ILE A 137 -15.23 -13.46 7.55
N ASN A 138 -14.74 -12.21 7.63
CA ASN A 138 -14.03 -11.73 8.81
C ASN A 138 -14.96 -11.73 10.04
N GLN A 139 -14.43 -11.99 11.25
CA GLN A 139 -15.16 -11.94 12.52
C GLN A 139 -16.00 -10.66 12.66
N PHE A 140 -15.46 -9.52 12.25
CA PHE A 140 -16.20 -8.26 12.29
C PHE A 140 -17.40 -8.26 11.34
N GLN A 141 -17.23 -8.76 10.11
CA GLN A 141 -18.35 -8.89 9.17
C GLN A 141 -19.40 -9.90 9.66
N LYS A 142 -19.00 -10.98 10.35
CA LYS A 142 -19.94 -11.88 11.02
C LYS A 142 -20.71 -11.18 12.13
N PHE A 143 -20.03 -10.36 12.94
CA PHE A 143 -20.68 -9.54 13.96
C PHE A 143 -21.71 -8.59 13.33
N LEU A 144 -21.37 -7.93 12.23
CA LEU A 144 -22.31 -7.07 11.51
C LEU A 144 -23.51 -7.84 10.97
N SER A 145 -23.29 -8.99 10.35
CA SER A 145 -24.35 -9.85 9.83
C SER A 145 -25.27 -10.36 10.95
N LYS A 146 -24.71 -10.76 12.09
CA LYS A 146 -25.48 -11.23 13.26
C LYS A 146 -26.38 -10.14 13.85
N ASN A 147 -25.96 -8.87 13.72
CA ASN A 147 -26.68 -7.72 14.24
C ASN A 147 -27.50 -6.98 13.18
N ASN A 148 -27.57 -7.50 11.94
CA ASN A 148 -28.24 -6.86 10.78
C ASN A 148 -27.78 -5.39 10.56
N LYS A 149 -26.47 -5.15 10.62
CA LYS A 149 -25.88 -3.80 10.47
C LYS A 149 -24.96 -3.69 9.29
N THR A 150 -24.87 -2.49 8.73
CA THR A 150 -23.79 -2.13 7.80
C THR A 150 -22.64 -1.45 8.55
N ILE A 151 -21.46 -1.37 7.91
CA ILE A 151 -20.28 -0.69 8.49
C ILE A 151 -20.59 0.77 8.85
N ARG A 152 -21.51 1.41 8.13
CA ARG A 152 -21.90 2.82 8.35
C ARG A 152 -22.76 3.02 9.59
N ASP A 153 -23.41 1.97 10.07
CA ASP A 153 -24.38 2.02 11.19
C ASP A 153 -23.75 1.63 12.52
N VAL A 154 -22.43 1.38 12.56
CA VAL A 154 -21.73 0.86 13.74
C VAL A 154 -21.39 1.99 14.70
N SER A 155 -22.04 2.01 15.86
CA SER A 155 -21.72 2.96 16.93
C SER A 155 -20.43 2.60 17.69
N ALA A 156 -19.84 3.57 18.38
CA ALA A 156 -18.67 3.31 19.24
C ALA A 156 -18.98 2.28 20.35
N ALA A 157 -20.22 2.27 20.86
CA ALA A 157 -20.68 1.29 21.84
C ALA A 157 -20.72 -0.13 21.25
N GLU A 158 -21.10 -0.29 19.98
CA GLU A 158 -21.10 -1.59 19.29
C GLU A 158 -19.71 -2.09 18.96
N MET A 159 -18.78 -1.20 18.61
CA MET A 159 -17.37 -1.58 18.48
C MET A 159 -16.81 -2.08 19.81
N GLN A 160 -17.22 -1.49 20.92
CA GLN A 160 -16.84 -1.97 22.24
C GLN A 160 -17.49 -3.32 22.58
N ARG A 161 -18.75 -3.55 22.21
CA ARG A 161 -19.40 -4.87 22.31
C ARG A 161 -18.69 -5.93 21.48
N TYR A 162 -18.35 -5.64 20.22
CA TYR A 162 -17.55 -6.55 19.37
C TYR A 162 -16.22 -6.91 20.02
N ARG A 163 -15.51 -5.95 20.63
CA ARG A 163 -14.25 -6.21 21.34
C ARG A 163 -14.43 -7.13 22.55
N ASN A 164 -15.53 -6.95 23.30
CA ASN A 164 -15.86 -7.77 24.46
C ASN A 164 -16.36 -9.17 24.07
N GLU A 165 -17.11 -9.30 22.97
CA GLU A 165 -17.62 -10.58 22.43
C GLU A 165 -16.54 -11.40 21.71
N ARG A 166 -15.42 -10.78 21.34
CA ARG A 166 -14.25 -11.47 20.77
C ARG A 166 -13.62 -12.48 21.75
N GLN A 167 -14.09 -12.54 23.00
CA GLN A 167 -13.65 -13.50 24.00
C GLN A 167 -14.04 -14.95 23.61
N SER A 168 -13.02 -15.72 23.23
CA SER A 168 -12.88 -17.17 23.02
C SER A 168 -13.76 -17.92 21.99
N THR A 169 -15.08 -17.74 21.93
CA THR A 169 -15.95 -18.63 21.11
C THR A 169 -15.92 -18.32 19.61
N LEU A 170 -15.92 -17.04 19.24
CA LEU A 170 -15.75 -16.57 17.86
C LEU A 170 -14.36 -16.87 17.29
N ASP A 171 -13.36 -17.06 18.16
CA ASP A 171 -11.99 -17.35 17.74
C ASP A 171 -11.88 -18.79 17.23
N GLU A 172 -12.40 -19.77 17.96
CA GLU A 172 -12.33 -21.19 17.56
C GLU A 172 -13.13 -21.50 16.30
N GLU A 173 -14.34 -20.94 16.15
CA GLU A 173 -15.12 -21.09 14.92
C GLU A 173 -14.41 -20.48 13.71
N SER A 174 -13.80 -19.31 13.89
CA SER A 174 -13.01 -18.68 12.83
C SER A 174 -11.79 -19.53 12.47
N LYS A 175 -11.10 -20.10 13.47
CA LYS A 175 -9.98 -21.03 13.23
C LYS A 175 -10.42 -22.26 12.44
N ARG A 176 -11.58 -22.85 12.76
CA ARG A 176 -12.17 -23.99 12.05
C ARG A 176 -12.42 -23.65 10.58
N GLU A 177 -13.09 -22.54 10.31
CA GLU A 177 -13.38 -22.12 8.93
C GLU A 177 -12.12 -21.83 8.11
N TYR A 178 -11.10 -21.21 8.71
CA TYR A 178 -9.82 -21.00 8.02
C TYR A 178 -9.07 -22.31 7.78
N ARG A 179 -9.22 -23.33 8.63
CA ARG A 179 -8.69 -24.67 8.39
C ARG A 179 -9.38 -25.33 7.19
N GLU A 180 -10.72 -25.36 7.19
CA GLU A 180 -11.50 -25.89 6.06
C GLU A 180 -11.21 -25.14 4.75
N TYR A 181 -11.02 -23.82 4.83
CA TYR A 181 -10.63 -23.01 3.68
C TYR A 181 -9.27 -23.41 3.12
N VAL A 182 -8.28 -23.66 4.00
CA VAL A 182 -6.97 -24.15 3.57
C VAL A 182 -7.06 -25.54 2.96
N GLU A 183 -7.86 -26.43 3.51
CA GLU A 183 -8.11 -27.75 2.92
C GLU A 183 -8.71 -27.63 1.52
N LYS A 184 -9.75 -26.80 1.34
CA LYS A 184 -10.34 -26.52 0.02
C LYS A 184 -9.33 -25.93 -0.96
N LEU A 185 -8.45 -25.03 -0.51
CA LEU A 185 -7.38 -24.47 -1.34
C LEU A 185 -6.34 -25.52 -1.75
N ASN A 186 -6.00 -26.46 -0.86
CA ASN A 186 -5.11 -27.58 -1.19
C ASN A 186 -5.76 -28.53 -2.19
N THR A 187 -7.03 -28.90 -2.00
CA THR A 187 -7.79 -29.72 -2.96
C THR A 187 -7.87 -29.03 -4.32
N PHE A 188 -8.18 -27.73 -4.35
CA PHE A 188 -8.20 -26.95 -5.59
C PHE A 188 -6.83 -26.98 -6.30
N LEU A 189 -5.74 -26.79 -5.53
CA LEU A 189 -4.39 -26.79 -6.09
C LEU A 189 -3.99 -28.16 -6.64
N GLU A 190 -4.47 -29.24 -6.05
CA GLU A 190 -4.20 -30.60 -6.51
C GLU A 190 -5.00 -30.94 -7.77
N GLN A 191 -6.29 -30.58 -7.80
CA GLN A 191 -7.20 -30.87 -8.91
C GLN A 191 -6.90 -30.05 -10.16
N GLU A 192 -6.61 -28.76 -10.01
CA GLU A 192 -6.49 -27.82 -11.13
C GLU A 192 -5.01 -27.54 -11.49
N ARG A 193 -4.05 -28.27 -10.89
CA ARG A 193 -2.60 -28.00 -11.04
C ARG A 193 -2.13 -27.94 -12.49
N SER A 194 -2.69 -28.78 -13.35
CA SER A 194 -2.31 -28.92 -14.77
C SER A 194 -2.76 -27.73 -15.62
N VAL A 195 -3.79 -27.01 -15.19
CA VAL A 195 -4.38 -25.87 -15.91
C VAL A 195 -3.81 -24.54 -15.41
N LEU A 196 -3.33 -24.51 -14.17
CA LEU A 196 -2.74 -23.32 -13.55
C LEU A 196 -1.31 -23.07 -14.04
N THR A 197 -1.02 -21.81 -14.31
CA THR A 197 0.36 -21.31 -14.54
C THR A 197 1.17 -21.35 -13.24
N GLU A 198 2.50 -21.27 -13.36
CA GLU A 198 3.40 -21.25 -12.19
C GLU A 198 3.11 -20.09 -11.22
N ASP A 199 2.78 -18.92 -11.76
CA ASP A 199 2.46 -17.72 -10.96
C ASP A 199 1.14 -17.88 -10.20
N GLN A 200 0.13 -18.51 -10.81
CA GLN A 200 -1.12 -18.87 -10.15
C GLN A 200 -0.90 -19.94 -9.07
N VAL A 201 -0.12 -20.98 -9.35
CA VAL A 201 0.27 -21.98 -8.34
C VAL A 201 0.97 -21.32 -7.15
N LYS A 202 1.92 -20.41 -7.42
CA LYS A 202 2.64 -19.63 -6.40
C LYS A 202 1.68 -18.75 -5.60
N TYR A 203 0.70 -18.13 -6.25
CA TYR A 203 -0.33 -17.32 -5.60
C TYR A 203 -1.18 -18.15 -4.63
N VAL A 204 -1.68 -19.30 -5.06
CA VAL A 204 -2.50 -20.21 -4.23
C VAL A 204 -1.68 -20.69 -3.03
N LYS A 205 -0.43 -21.13 -3.25
CA LYS A 205 0.48 -21.53 -2.16
C LYS A 205 0.73 -20.40 -1.15
N ASN A 206 0.89 -19.16 -1.63
CA ASN A 206 1.05 -18.00 -0.75
C ASN A 206 -0.25 -17.68 0.01
N THR A 207 -1.40 -17.86 -0.62
CA THR A 207 -2.71 -17.71 0.02
C THR A 207 -2.91 -18.75 1.11
N ILE A 208 -2.61 -20.03 0.84
CA ILE A 208 -2.58 -21.11 1.83
C ILE A 208 -1.70 -20.70 3.02
N LYS A 209 -0.43 -20.34 2.79
CA LYS A 209 0.50 -19.92 3.86
C LYS A 209 -0.01 -18.75 4.70
N LYS A 210 -0.72 -17.80 4.10
CA LYS A 210 -1.30 -16.65 4.81
C LYS A 210 -2.51 -17.07 5.64
N SER A 211 -3.37 -17.93 5.10
CA SER A 211 -4.54 -18.47 5.78
C SER A 211 -4.16 -19.43 6.92
N GLU A 212 -3.11 -20.23 6.76
CA GLU A 212 -2.58 -21.10 7.81
C GLU A 212 -2.19 -20.31 9.07
N LYS A 213 -1.62 -19.12 8.91
CA LYS A 213 -1.27 -18.23 10.03
C LYS A 213 -2.48 -17.71 10.80
N LYS A 214 -3.70 -17.85 10.28
CA LYS A 214 -4.93 -17.40 10.94
C LYS A 214 -5.45 -18.42 11.96
N TYR A 215 -5.14 -19.70 11.79
CA TYR A 215 -5.63 -20.76 12.67
C TYR A 215 -4.55 -21.60 13.32
N LYS A 216 -3.37 -21.72 12.71
CA LYS A 216 -2.22 -22.25 13.42
C LYS A 216 -1.82 -21.19 14.44
N PRO A 217 -1.54 -21.58 15.70
CA PRO A 217 -0.84 -20.67 16.60
C PRO A 217 0.39 -20.17 15.85
N PRO A 218 0.81 -18.91 16.05
CA PRO A 218 2.12 -18.52 15.57
C PRO A 218 3.07 -19.55 16.16
N HIS A 219 3.60 -20.46 15.32
CA HIS A 219 4.77 -21.24 15.66
C HIS A 219 5.68 -20.23 16.33
N GLU A 220 6.05 -20.49 17.59
CA GLU A 220 7.02 -19.70 18.30
C GLU A 220 8.13 -19.45 17.30
N LYS A 221 8.10 -18.25 16.71
CA LYS A 221 9.13 -17.87 15.79
C LYS A 221 10.28 -17.78 16.75
N SER A 222 11.19 -18.74 16.70
CA SER A 222 12.53 -18.62 17.24
C SER A 222 12.91 -17.17 17.01
N PRO A 223 13.08 -16.36 18.07
CA PRO A 223 12.79 -14.94 18.05
C PRO A 223 13.45 -14.34 16.82
N SER A 224 12.65 -14.15 15.77
CA SER A 224 13.12 -13.40 14.62
C SER A 224 13.39 -12.06 15.24
N LYS A 225 14.66 -11.63 15.28
CA LYS A 225 15.14 -10.34 15.79
C LYS A 225 14.44 -9.19 15.05
N LYS A 226 13.12 -9.06 15.19
CA LYS A 226 12.51 -7.81 15.56
C LYS A 226 13.04 -7.62 16.97
N SER A 227 14.19 -6.98 17.06
CA SER A 227 14.51 -6.23 18.25
C SER A 227 13.28 -5.38 18.55
N LYS A 228 12.42 -5.87 19.47
CA LYS A 228 12.11 -5.02 20.61
C LYS A 228 13.47 -4.41 20.94
N LYS A 229 13.63 -3.11 20.75
CA LYS A 229 14.68 -2.41 21.48
C LYS A 229 14.41 -2.83 22.93
N GLU A 230 15.10 -3.87 23.40
CA GLU A 230 15.65 -3.82 24.73
C GLU A 230 16.16 -2.39 24.83
N LYS A 231 15.63 -1.64 25.80
CA LYS A 231 16.18 -0.35 26.18
C LYS A 231 17.66 -0.66 26.42
N THR A 232 18.46 -0.53 25.36
CA THR A 232 19.90 -0.73 25.39
C THR A 232 20.29 0.43 26.27
N THR A 233 20.71 0.09 27.48
CA THR A 233 21.08 1.05 28.49
C THR A 233 22.11 1.95 27.83
N ARG A 234 21.70 3.19 27.57
CA ARG A 234 22.52 4.18 26.89
C ARG A 234 23.53 4.63 27.92
N SER A 235 24.79 4.50 27.56
CA SER A 235 25.86 5.05 28.40
C SER A 235 25.83 6.57 28.36
N ALA A 236 26.47 7.24 29.33
CA ALA A 236 26.68 8.69 29.27
C ALA A 236 27.35 9.11 27.95
N PHE A 237 28.21 8.26 27.39
CA PHE A 237 28.81 8.50 26.09
C PHE A 237 27.78 8.46 24.94
N ASP A 238 26.75 7.62 25.02
CA ASP A 238 25.67 7.58 24.01
C ASP A 238 24.80 8.83 24.07
N PHE A 239 24.50 9.34 25.27
CA PHE A 239 23.82 10.63 25.43
C PHE A 239 24.68 11.80 24.90
N PHE A 240 25.99 11.78 25.15
CA PHE A 240 26.91 12.74 24.58
C PHE A 240 26.93 12.68 23.04
N LYS A 241 26.96 11.49 22.45
CA LYS A 241 26.89 11.30 20.99
C LYS A 241 25.59 11.86 20.41
N MET A 242 24.45 11.66 21.09
CA MET A 242 23.17 12.23 20.67
C MET A 242 23.17 13.75 20.73
N ALA A 243 23.71 14.34 21.80
CA ALA A 243 23.83 15.79 21.95
C ALA A 243 24.76 16.43 20.88
N GLN A 244 25.71 15.67 20.35
CA GLN A 244 26.61 16.11 19.27
C GLN A 244 26.14 15.66 17.87
N GLY A 245 24.87 15.28 17.69
CA GLY A 245 24.35 14.59 16.50
C GLY A 245 24.60 15.27 15.14
N ALA A 246 24.78 16.60 15.12
CA ALA A 246 25.12 17.38 13.93
C ALA A 246 26.63 17.56 13.70
N LYS A 247 27.50 17.27 14.69
CA LYS A 247 28.94 17.47 14.55
C LYS A 247 29.58 16.25 13.88
N TYR A 248 30.46 16.53 12.92
CA TYR A 248 31.25 15.52 12.21
C TYR A 248 30.39 14.54 11.36
N GLN A 249 29.23 14.99 10.87
CA GLN A 249 28.38 14.18 9.97
C GLN A 249 29.08 13.83 8.65
N GLU A 250 29.92 14.74 8.14
CA GLU A 250 30.75 14.54 6.93
C GLU A 250 31.90 13.54 7.11
N MET A 251 32.14 13.05 8.34
CA MET A 251 33.21 12.08 8.60
C MET A 251 32.67 10.64 8.53
N ASP A 252 33.54 9.72 8.11
CA ASP A 252 33.27 8.28 8.18
C ASP A 252 32.79 7.88 9.60
N PRO A 253 31.74 7.04 9.73
CA PRO A 253 31.15 6.67 11.00
C PRO A 253 32.13 6.14 12.05
N ALA A 254 33.13 5.34 11.65
CA ALA A 254 34.10 4.76 12.58
C ALA A 254 35.09 5.83 13.08
N LYS A 255 35.53 6.74 12.20
CA LYS A 255 36.39 7.87 12.58
C LYS A 255 35.64 8.89 13.42
N ARG A 256 34.35 9.07 13.17
CA ARG A 256 33.46 9.93 13.95
C ARG A 256 33.31 9.44 15.38
N ASP A 257 33.03 8.15 15.58
CA ASP A 257 32.84 7.56 16.90
C ASP A 257 34.11 7.68 17.76
N LEU A 258 35.29 7.37 17.18
CA LEU A 258 36.58 7.51 17.86
C LEU A 258 36.87 8.96 18.26
N LYS A 259 36.54 9.93 17.40
CA LYS A 259 36.75 11.37 17.67
C LYS A 259 35.81 11.87 18.77
N LEU A 260 34.55 11.44 18.77
CA LEU A 260 33.58 11.75 19.82
C LEU A 260 33.98 11.10 21.14
N ARG A 261 34.49 9.86 21.13
CA ARG A 261 34.97 9.16 22.33
C ARG A 261 36.12 9.91 23.00
N LYS A 262 37.14 10.27 22.22
CA LYS A 262 38.27 11.10 22.71
C LYS A 262 37.82 12.45 23.26
N LYS A 263 36.75 13.05 22.72
CA LYS A 263 36.21 14.31 23.25
C LYS A 263 35.48 14.09 24.57
N PHE A 264 34.67 13.03 24.65
CA PHE A 264 33.97 12.67 25.86
C PHE A 264 34.94 12.36 27.00
N ASP A 265 35.98 11.57 26.74
CA ASP A 265 36.98 11.22 27.75
C ASP A 265 37.72 12.45 28.30
N LYS A 266 37.89 13.49 27.47
CA LYS A 266 38.54 14.77 27.80
C LYS A 266 37.63 15.82 28.45
N LEU A 267 36.33 15.56 28.57
CA LEU A 267 35.45 16.45 29.33
C LEU A 267 35.85 16.42 30.81
N ASP A 268 35.72 17.56 31.47
CA ASP A 268 35.81 17.65 32.93
C ASP A 268 34.57 17.05 33.58
N ASP A 269 34.65 16.77 34.88
CA ASP A 269 33.58 16.07 35.60
C ASP A 269 32.27 16.87 35.58
N ALA A 270 32.35 18.19 35.65
CA ALA A 270 31.20 19.09 35.53
C ALA A 270 30.51 19.01 34.15
N ALA A 271 31.25 18.89 33.04
CA ALA A 271 30.64 18.71 31.72
C ALA A 271 30.21 17.26 31.44
N LYS A 272 30.72 16.27 32.18
CA LYS A 272 30.28 14.86 32.10
C LYS A 272 29.00 14.60 32.90
N GLU A 273 28.80 15.32 34.00
CA GLU A 273 27.71 15.13 34.96
C GLU A 273 26.30 15.09 34.32
N PRO A 274 25.92 15.96 33.36
CA PRO A 274 24.59 15.88 32.74
C PRO A 274 24.34 14.56 32.01
N TYR A 275 25.37 13.99 31.39
CA TYR A 275 25.26 12.74 30.64
C TYR A 275 25.26 11.51 31.56
N LEU A 276 26.01 11.57 32.66
CA LEU A 276 25.99 10.56 33.72
C LEU A 276 24.63 10.53 34.43
N ASN A 277 24.03 11.69 34.69
CA ASN A 277 22.69 11.78 35.26
C ASN A 277 21.62 11.20 34.33
N MET A 278 21.74 11.40 33.01
CA MET A 278 20.85 10.76 32.02
C MET A 278 21.03 9.24 31.98
N GLU A 279 22.27 8.75 32.13
CA GLU A 279 22.57 7.32 32.24
C GLU A 279 22.02 6.69 33.53
N GLN A 280 22.01 7.41 34.65
CA GLN A 280 21.46 6.90 35.91
C GLN A 280 19.92 6.91 35.93
N ASN A 281 19.29 7.92 35.34
CA ASN A 281 17.83 8.09 35.37
C ASN A 281 17.08 7.27 34.30
N GLN A 282 17.78 6.53 33.44
CA GLN A 282 17.13 5.69 32.41
C GLN A 282 16.45 4.41 32.96
N TYR A 283 16.58 4.16 34.27
CA TYR A 283 16.05 2.98 34.96
C TYR A 283 14.82 3.25 35.83
N LEU A 284 14.32 4.50 35.89
CA LEU A 284 13.20 4.90 36.77
C LEU A 284 11.80 4.92 36.10
N ASP A 285 11.65 4.25 34.94
CA ASP A 285 10.36 4.07 34.21
C ASP A 285 10.07 2.60 33.87
#